data_AF-A0A7H8GSK5-F1
#
_entry.id   AF-A0A7H8GSK5-F1
#
_cell.length_a   1.000
_cell.length_b   1.000
_cell.length_c   1.000
_cell.angle_alpha   90.00
_cell.angle_beta   90.00
_cell.angle_gamma   90.00
#
_symmetry.space_group_name_H-M   'P 1'
#
loop_
_entity.id
_entity.type
_entity.pdbx_description
1 polymer ?
#
loop_
_entity_poly.entity_id
_entity_poly.type
_entity_poly.pdbx_seq_one_letter_code
_entity_poly.pdbx_strand_id
1 'polypeptide(L)'
;MIGEASHAASFDCDKAKAPDEKAVCANRTLNDLDVSMALLYKLDRRFLPMGGRDALIGQQQTWLKKRSQCAADVTCLTDIYQQRIQVLQQIIDTRVVTQGPF
;
A
#
# COMPACT_ATOMS: atom_id res chain seq x y z
N MET A 1 -12.18 -28.75 7.65
CA MET A 1 -10.93 -28.08 8.04
C MET A 1 -10.65 -27.02 6.99
N ILE A 2 -11.21 -25.81 7.13
CA ILE A 2 -11.03 -24.73 6.17
C ILE A 2 -9.81 -23.95 6.68
N GLY A 3 -8.68 -24.08 5.98
CA GLY A 3 -7.43 -23.44 6.39
C GLY A 3 -7.58 -21.92 6.37
N GLU A 4 -7.40 -21.29 7.52
CA GLU A 4 -7.10 -19.86 7.61
C GLU A 4 -5.76 -19.63 6.89
N ALA A 5 -5.84 -19.27 5.63
CA ALA A 5 -4.76 -18.51 5.01
C ALA A 5 -4.67 -17.22 5.82
N SER A 6 -3.69 -17.13 6.72
CA SER A 6 -3.30 -15.87 7.37
C SER A 6 -2.88 -14.91 6.26
N HIS A 7 -3.85 -14.21 5.70
CA HIS A 7 -3.65 -13.20 4.68
C HIS A 7 -2.96 -12.05 5.37
N ALA A 8 -1.66 -11.90 5.10
CA ALA A 8 -0.80 -10.94 5.75
C ALA A 8 -1.09 -9.50 5.33
N ALA A 9 -2.34 -9.14 5.00
CA ALA A 9 -2.69 -7.79 4.58
C ALA A 9 -2.18 -6.78 5.60
N SER A 10 -1.94 -5.55 5.15
CA SER A 10 -1.51 -4.45 6.01
C SER A 10 -2.58 -4.03 7.05
N PHE A 11 -3.74 -4.69 7.03
CA PHE A 11 -4.87 -4.53 7.93
C PHE A 11 -5.47 -5.89 8.30
N ASP A 12 -6.33 -5.88 9.32
CA ASP A 12 -7.01 -7.07 9.84
C ASP A 12 -8.12 -7.52 8.88
N CYS A 13 -7.91 -8.64 8.19
CA CYS A 13 -8.86 -9.18 7.22
C CYS A 13 -10.20 -9.60 7.83
N ASP A 14 -10.25 -9.94 9.12
CA ASP A 14 -11.51 -10.28 9.80
C ASP A 14 -12.39 -9.05 10.03
N LYS A 15 -11.79 -7.85 9.96
CA LYS A 15 -12.48 -6.57 10.11
C LYS A 15 -12.78 -5.89 8.77
N ALA A 16 -12.38 -6.48 7.65
CA ALA A 16 -12.60 -5.95 6.31
C ALA A 16 -14.10 -5.85 5.98
N LYS A 17 -14.58 -4.63 5.70
CA LYS A 17 -15.99 -4.39 5.36
C LYS A 17 -16.17 -3.94 3.92
N ALA A 18 -15.22 -3.16 3.43
CA ALA A 18 -15.30 -2.59 2.10
C ALA A 18 -15.01 -3.65 1.01
N PRO A 19 -15.61 -3.53 -0.19
CA PRO A 19 -15.41 -4.51 -1.26
C PRO A 19 -13.94 -4.65 -1.71
N ASP A 20 -13.20 -3.54 -1.73
CA ASP A 20 -11.76 -3.52 -2.05
C ASP A 20 -10.93 -4.24 -0.99
N GLU A 21 -11.22 -4.00 0.28
CA GLU A 21 -10.55 -4.69 1.40
C GLU A 21 -10.80 -6.19 1.36
N LYS A 22 -12.03 -6.61 1.09
CA LYS A 22 -12.39 -8.02 0.95
C LYS A 22 -11.68 -8.67 -0.25
N ALA A 23 -11.58 -7.97 -1.37
CA ALA A 23 -10.84 -8.45 -2.54
C ALA A 23 -9.35 -8.63 -2.23
N VAL A 24 -8.74 -7.68 -1.51
CA VAL A 24 -7.34 -7.77 -1.04
C VAL A 24 -7.15 -8.97 -0.09
N CYS A 25 -8.10 -9.23 0.80
CA CYS A 25 -8.04 -10.36 1.72
C CYS A 25 -8.37 -11.72 1.08
N ALA A 26 -9.04 -11.75 -0.08
CA ALA A 26 -9.39 -12.99 -0.77
C ALA A 26 -8.40 -13.37 -1.89
N ASN A 27 -7.53 -12.43 -2.29
CA ASN A 27 -6.60 -12.62 -3.40
C ASN A 27 -5.16 -12.45 -2.91
N ARG A 28 -4.38 -13.54 -2.96
CA ARG A 28 -2.99 -13.54 -2.51
C ARG A 28 -2.11 -12.50 -3.20
N THR A 29 -2.26 -12.30 -4.51
CA THR A 29 -1.47 -11.30 -5.24
C THR A 29 -1.79 -9.89 -4.75
N LEU A 30 -3.07 -9.57 -4.54
CA LEU A 30 -3.47 -8.27 -3.98
C LEU A 30 -2.99 -8.10 -2.52
N ASN A 31 -2.98 -9.19 -1.76
CA ASN A 31 -2.45 -9.22 -0.40
C ASN A 31 -0.95 -8.84 -0.38
N ASP A 32 -0.15 -9.50 -1.20
CA ASP A 32 1.30 -9.26 -1.29
C ASP A 32 1.60 -7.82 -1.74
N LEU A 33 0.80 -7.28 -2.67
CA LEU A 33 0.87 -5.88 -3.11
C LEU A 33 0.53 -4.91 -1.97
N ASP A 34 -0.52 -5.19 -1.19
CA ASP A 34 -0.93 -4.35 -0.06
C ASP A 34 0.15 -4.28 1.02
N VAL A 35 0.78 -5.41 1.36
CA VAL A 35 1.91 -5.47 2.30
C VAL A 35 3.09 -4.65 1.80
N SER A 36 3.47 -4.86 0.53
CA SER A 36 4.60 -4.17 -0.09
C SER A 36 4.39 -2.66 -0.08
N MET A 37 3.20 -2.21 -0.49
CA MET A 37 2.81 -0.81 -0.49
C MET A 37 2.88 -0.22 0.93
N ALA A 38 2.32 -0.92 1.93
CA ALA A 38 2.30 -0.45 3.31
C ALA A 38 3.70 -0.35 3.92
N LEU A 39 4.59 -1.30 3.61
CA LEU A 39 5.98 -1.27 4.05
C LEU A 39 6.72 -0.07 3.47
N LEU A 40 6.63 0.15 2.16
CA LEU A 40 7.27 1.29 1.48
C LEU A 40 6.76 2.62 2.06
N TYR A 41 5.44 2.77 2.21
CA TYR A 41 4.86 3.96 2.81
C TYR A 41 5.40 4.22 4.23
N LYS A 42 5.56 3.19 5.05
CA LYS A 42 6.12 3.31 6.41
C LYS A 42 7.59 3.77 6.38
N LEU A 43 8.38 3.27 5.43
CA LEU A 43 9.77 3.66 5.24
C LEU A 43 9.87 5.11 4.77
N ASP A 44 9.15 5.50 3.73
CA ASP A 44 9.11 6.88 3.24
C ASP A 44 8.72 7.87 4.32
N ARG A 45 7.71 7.52 5.13
CA ARG A 45 7.26 8.37 6.24
C ARG A 45 8.37 8.61 7.28
N ARG A 46 9.28 7.65 7.45
CA ARG A 46 10.42 7.75 8.36
C ARG A 46 11.55 8.59 7.77
N PHE A 47 11.82 8.44 6.47
CA PHE A 47 12.94 9.12 5.81
C PHE A 47 12.63 10.55 5.37
N LEU A 48 11.35 10.91 5.22
CA LEU A 48 10.98 12.27 4.84
C LEU A 48 11.01 13.25 6.04
N PRO A 49 11.50 14.49 5.82
CA PRO A 49 11.34 15.58 6.79
C PRO A 49 9.85 15.92 6.94
N MET A 50 9.48 16.63 8.01
CA MET A 50 8.07 16.85 8.38
C MET A 50 7.20 17.38 7.23
N GLY A 51 7.65 18.39 6.48
CA GLY A 51 6.87 18.92 5.34
C GLY A 51 6.64 17.89 4.22
N GLY A 52 7.63 17.04 3.92
CA GLY A 52 7.47 15.95 2.95
C GLY A 52 6.59 14.82 3.49
N ARG A 53 6.67 14.56 4.79
CA ARG A 53 5.84 13.57 5.49
C ARG A 53 4.35 13.93 5.42
N ASP A 54 4.00 15.18 5.67
CA ASP A 54 2.60 15.63 5.64
C ASP A 54 2.01 15.53 4.22
N ALA A 55 2.80 15.90 3.21
CA ALA A 55 2.43 15.71 1.81
C ALA A 55 2.22 14.23 1.48
N LEU A 56 3.11 13.34 1.93
CA LEU A 56 2.99 11.89 1.72
C LEU A 56 1.72 11.32 2.37
N ILE A 57 1.38 11.77 3.59
CA ILE A 57 0.14 11.36 4.29
C ILE A 57 -1.09 11.78 3.48
N GLY A 58 -1.15 13.04 3.02
CA GLY A 58 -2.27 13.53 2.20
C GLY A 58 -2.43 12.76 0.88
N GLN A 59 -1.31 12.43 0.22
CA GLN A 59 -1.31 11.60 -0.98
C GLN A 59 -1.79 10.17 -0.69
N GLN A 60 -1.40 9.59 0.43
CA GLN A 60 -1.83 8.24 0.82
C GLN A 60 -3.34 8.20 1.09
N GLN A 61 -3.90 9.19 1.77
CA GLN A 61 -5.34 9.30 1.98
C GLN A 61 -6.11 9.42 0.66
N THR A 62 -5.57 10.21 -0.27
CA THR A 62 -6.16 10.36 -1.62
C THR A 62 -6.10 9.04 -2.39
N TRP A 63 -4.97 8.32 -2.30
CA TRP A 63 -4.81 7.01 -2.92
C TRP A 63 -5.77 5.97 -2.35
N LEU A 64 -6.00 5.94 -1.03
CA LEU A 64 -6.99 5.03 -0.41
C LEU A 64 -8.41 5.27 -0.95
N LYS A 65 -8.79 6.54 -1.18
CA LYS A 65 -10.08 6.86 -1.83
C LYS A 65 -10.13 6.30 -3.25
N LYS A 66 -9.06 6.42 -4.04
CA LYS A 66 -9.00 5.82 -5.39
C LYS A 66 -9.07 4.30 -5.35
N ARG A 67 -8.36 3.65 -4.41
CA ARG A 67 -8.45 2.20 -4.20
C ARG A 67 -9.89 1.75 -3.94
N SER A 68 -10.61 2.46 -3.07
CA SER A 68 -12.01 2.14 -2.77
C SER A 68 -12.94 2.24 -3.98
N GLN A 69 -12.62 3.09 -4.97
CA GLN A 69 -13.40 3.23 -6.20
C GLN A 69 -13.30 2.00 -7.12
N CYS A 70 -12.23 1.21 -7.01
CA CYS A 70 -12.13 -0.07 -7.73
C CYS A 70 -13.10 -1.13 -7.21
N ALA A 71 -13.71 -0.93 -6.03
CA ALA A 71 -14.50 -1.97 -5.36
C ALA A 71 -13.74 -3.32 -5.36
N ALA A 72 -14.38 -4.41 -5.79
CA ALA A 72 -13.76 -5.74 -5.83
C ALA A 72 -13.04 -6.08 -7.15
N ASP A 73 -12.85 -5.11 -8.06
CA ASP A 73 -12.17 -5.36 -9.35
C ASP A 73 -10.67 -5.60 -9.13
N VAL A 74 -10.25 -6.85 -9.33
CA VAL A 74 -8.87 -7.29 -9.11
C VAL A 74 -7.88 -6.61 -10.06
N THR A 75 -8.27 -6.37 -11.32
CA THR A 75 -7.40 -5.72 -12.31
C THR A 75 -7.19 -4.26 -11.94
N CYS A 76 -8.28 -3.55 -11.63
CA CYS A 76 -8.22 -2.15 -11.17
C CYS A 76 -7.37 -2.01 -9.90
N LEU A 77 -7.57 -2.89 -8.92
CA LEU A 77 -6.80 -2.89 -7.68
C LEU A 77 -5.32 -3.15 -7.95
N THR A 78 -5.01 -4.14 -8.78
CA THR A 78 -3.62 -4.48 -9.15
C THR A 78 -2.90 -3.26 -9.75
N ASP A 79 -3.53 -2.60 -10.72
CA ASP A 79 -2.94 -1.43 -11.39
C ASP A 79 -2.71 -0.27 -10.40
N ILE A 80 -3.69 0.02 -9.54
CA ILE A 80 -3.58 1.08 -8.54
C ILE A 80 -2.50 0.79 -7.49
N TYR A 81 -2.33 -0.47 -7.09
CA TYR A 81 -1.25 -0.86 -6.18
C TYR A 81 0.11 -0.72 -6.84
N GLN A 82 0.29 -1.26 -8.05
CA GLN A 82 1.56 -1.19 -8.77
C GLN A 82 2.01 0.25 -9.01
N GLN A 83 1.10 1.12 -9.46
CA GLN A 83 1.38 2.55 -9.63
C GLN A 83 1.83 3.20 -8.32
N ARG A 84 1.17 2.88 -7.20
CA ARG A 84 1.53 3.46 -5.90
C ARG A 84 2.86 2.96 -5.38
N ILE A 85 3.11 1.65 -5.49
CA ILE A 85 4.38 1.03 -5.13
C ILE A 85 5.52 1.69 -5.90
N GLN A 86 5.36 1.90 -7.21
CA GLN A 86 6.36 2.57 -8.03
C GLN A 86 6.64 3.99 -7.52
N VAL A 87 5.60 4.78 -7.23
CA VAL A 87 5.77 6.14 -6.68
C VAL A 87 6.53 6.14 -5.36
N LEU A 88 6.18 5.24 -4.43
CA LEU A 88 6.84 5.13 -3.13
C LEU A 88 8.30 4.67 -3.28
N GLN A 89 8.55 3.67 -4.13
CA GLN A 89 9.90 3.20 -4.42
C GLN A 89 10.79 4.32 -4.96
N GLN A 90 10.27 5.17 -5.85
CA GLN A 90 11.02 6.32 -6.37
C GLN A 90 11.39 7.34 -5.28
N ILE A 91 10.57 7.51 -4.24
CA ILE A 91 10.90 8.39 -3.10
C ILE A 91 12.08 7.80 -2.32
N ILE A 92 12.04 6.50 -2.02
CA ILE A 92 13.14 5.78 -1.38
C ILE A 92 14.39 5.87 -2.24
N ASP A 93 14.34 5.51 -3.51
CA ASP A 93 15.49 5.50 -4.41
C ASP A 93 16.11 6.89 -4.51
N THR A 94 15.29 7.92 -4.72
CA THR A 94 15.78 9.31 -4.82
C THR A 94 16.43 9.76 -3.52
N ARG A 95 16.01 9.30 -2.35
CA ARG A 95 16.58 9.74 -1.06
C ARG A 95 17.74 8.88 -0.60
N VAL A 96 17.59 7.57 -0.61
CA VAL A 96 18.58 6.61 -0.10
C VAL A 96 19.77 6.51 -1.04
N VAL A 97 19.56 6.50 -2.37
CA VAL A 97 20.67 6.37 -3.33
C VAL A 97 21.42 7.69 -3.48
N THR A 98 20.75 8.84 -3.40
CA THR A 98 21.43 10.14 -3.60
C THR A 98 21.96 10.77 -2.31
N GLN A 99 21.40 10.45 -1.13
CA GLN A 99 21.84 11.03 0.14
C GLN A 99 22.74 10.11 0.97
N GLY A 100 23.04 8.89 0.48
CA GLY A 100 23.99 7.95 1.08
C GLY A 100 23.54 7.39 2.45
N PRO A 101 24.06 6.22 2.87
CA PRO A 101 23.79 5.71 4.20
C PRO A 101 24.80 6.36 5.15
N PHE A 102 24.35 7.36 5.91
CA PHE A 102 25.14 8.08 6.93
C PHE A 102 26.15 9.11 6.38
#